data_AF-A0A9W5MZR0-F1
#
_entry.id   AF-A0A9W5MZR0-F1
#
_cell.length_a   1.000
_cell.length_b   1.000
_cell.length_c   1.000
_cell.angle_alpha   90.00
_cell.angle_beta   90.00
_cell.angle_gamma   90.00
#
_symmetry.space_group_name_H-M   'P 1'
#
loop_
_entity.id
_entity.type
_entity.pdbx_description
1 polymer ?
#
loop_
_entity_poly.entity_id
_entity_poly.type
_entity_poly.pdbx_seq_one_letter_code
_entity_poly.pdbx_strand_id
1 'polypeptide(L)'
;MPAAQQAIQIYQQQKAAAETAYRQNNRPTAYFRDHIAAAETLLQTLWQIHFPDSNDISLIAIGGFGRCELYPHSDWDLAIISSAPFSDGLQQQTAQFIQTLWDARLNPAIKSGSIEEILQSTQNDITGETAFLEARHLQGNANLTAQLLNKLNTRRNTAAFIEAKLLEMEQRHTKSQGTGAQLEPNIKTCPGGLRDIHTLIWTAKAQGIDSNPTALVTAGFLTRTEAGMLAHGYRRLANIRIHLHLTADRPEDRLLFDYQSQVAESLGYTQPDIRGRSEALMHTFYRATKAIKQLNGILIPILKNHQNPRPPPAHPPHRQPLQTHRPPNRRQRPCPVRAKPRTHLHHHPNHAGAKHHHHRAANPARMVGGHTKNQHPFHPKSRKPPPLHPILQTRHRPYPNPPFSQPLRRIGPLSPRMGKNHRPTPTRPLPYLPRRRPHPDRRP
;
A
#
# COMPACT_ATOMS: atom_id res chain seq x y z
N MET A 1 -26.44 -3.73 -24.31
CA MET A 1 -26.89 -3.93 -22.91
C MET A 1 -27.37 -2.61 -22.31
N PRO A 2 -28.69 -2.30 -22.29
CA PRO A 2 -29.19 -1.04 -21.71
C PRO A 2 -28.84 -0.90 -20.22
N ALA A 3 -28.97 -1.98 -19.43
CA ALA A 3 -28.66 -1.99 -18.01
C ALA A 3 -27.19 -1.66 -17.70
N ALA A 4 -26.24 -2.13 -18.51
CA ALA A 4 -24.81 -1.81 -18.36
C ALA A 4 -24.56 -0.30 -18.57
N GLN A 5 -25.17 0.30 -19.61
CA GLN A 5 -25.05 1.73 -19.87
C GLN A 5 -25.65 2.58 -18.74
N GLN A 6 -26.79 2.16 -18.19
CA GLN A 6 -27.43 2.81 -17.04
C GLN A 6 -26.54 2.73 -15.79
N ALA A 7 -25.95 1.57 -15.50
CA ALA A 7 -25.02 1.40 -14.39
C ALA A 7 -23.77 2.31 -14.53
N ILE A 8 -23.19 2.38 -15.73
CA ILE A 8 -22.05 3.26 -16.03
C ILE A 8 -22.42 4.73 -15.80
N GLN A 9 -23.63 5.16 -16.23
CA GLN A 9 -24.11 6.52 -16.01
C GLN A 9 -24.32 6.84 -14.52
N ILE A 10 -24.88 5.91 -13.74
CA ILE A 10 -25.06 6.05 -12.28
C ILE A 10 -23.69 6.20 -11.59
N TYR A 11 -22.71 5.37 -11.95
CA TYR A 11 -21.34 5.49 -11.43
C TYR A 11 -20.71 6.85 -11.76
N GLN A 12 -20.84 7.33 -12.99
CA GLN A 12 -20.31 8.64 -13.40
C GLN A 12 -20.93 9.79 -12.59
N GLN A 13 -22.24 9.73 -12.33
CA GLN A 13 -22.93 10.70 -11.46
C GLN A 13 -22.45 10.63 -10.00
N GLN A 14 -22.33 9.42 -9.44
CA GLN A 14 -21.86 9.22 -8.06
C GLN A 14 -20.40 9.66 -7.88
N LYS A 15 -19.52 9.38 -8.85
CA LYS A 15 -18.13 9.86 -8.86
C LYS A 15 -18.07 11.39 -8.89
N ALA A 16 -18.82 12.04 -9.78
CA ALA A 16 -18.88 13.50 -9.85
C ALA A 16 -19.41 14.14 -8.56
N ALA A 17 -20.39 13.50 -7.89
CA ALA A 17 -20.88 13.92 -6.58
C ALA A 17 -19.79 13.78 -5.49
N ALA A 18 -19.05 12.66 -5.46
CA ALA A 18 -17.93 12.45 -4.54
C ALA A 18 -16.80 13.47 -4.76
N GLU A 19 -16.45 13.78 -6.02
CA GLU A 19 -15.46 14.81 -6.36
C GLU A 19 -15.92 16.21 -5.94
N THR A 20 -17.22 16.54 -6.13
CA THR A 20 -17.81 17.81 -5.70
C THR A 20 -17.77 17.95 -4.18
N ALA A 21 -18.21 16.92 -3.45
CA ALA A 21 -18.16 16.89 -1.99
C ALA A 21 -16.70 16.93 -1.46
N TYR A 22 -15.75 16.32 -2.18
CA TYR A 22 -14.33 16.40 -1.86
C TYR A 22 -13.78 17.83 -2.00
N ARG A 23 -14.01 18.49 -3.14
CA ARG A 23 -13.52 19.86 -3.42
C ARG A 23 -14.00 20.86 -2.35
N GLN A 24 -15.20 20.66 -1.81
CA GLN A 24 -15.74 21.46 -0.69
C GLN A 24 -15.09 21.14 0.68
N ASN A 25 -14.79 19.87 0.96
CA ASN A 25 -14.49 19.41 2.33
C ASN A 25 -13.02 19.05 2.60
N ASN A 26 -12.20 18.79 1.58
CA ASN A 26 -10.79 18.38 1.71
C ASN A 26 -10.58 17.14 2.61
N ARG A 27 -11.45 16.13 2.47
CA ARG A 27 -11.49 14.87 3.24
C ARG A 27 -11.22 13.66 2.33
N PRO A 28 -9.95 13.19 2.18
CA PRO A 28 -9.62 12.04 1.32
C PRO A 28 -10.35 10.76 1.70
N THR A 29 -10.53 10.50 2.99
CA THR A 29 -11.20 9.29 3.49
C THR A 29 -12.69 9.24 3.18
N ALA A 30 -13.36 10.39 3.10
CA ALA A 30 -14.74 10.46 2.61
C ALA A 30 -14.79 10.22 1.10
N TYR A 31 -13.92 10.90 0.35
CA TYR A 31 -13.80 10.71 -1.10
C TYR A 31 -13.56 9.25 -1.49
N PHE A 32 -12.58 8.59 -0.87
CA PHE A 32 -12.28 7.19 -1.17
C PHE A 32 -13.45 6.26 -0.84
N ARG A 33 -14.11 6.45 0.31
CA ARG A 33 -15.32 5.67 0.68
C ARG A 33 -16.41 5.82 -0.38
N ASP A 34 -16.70 7.05 -0.78
CA ASP A 34 -17.83 7.36 -1.68
C ASP A 34 -17.53 6.91 -3.12
N HIS A 35 -16.29 7.08 -3.58
CA HIS A 35 -15.81 6.61 -4.89
C HIS A 35 -15.71 5.08 -4.98
N ILE A 36 -15.23 4.40 -3.92
CA ILE A 36 -15.21 2.93 -3.83
C ILE A 36 -16.63 2.36 -3.81
N ALA A 37 -17.56 2.94 -3.05
CA ALA A 37 -18.94 2.47 -3.01
C ALA A 37 -19.63 2.57 -4.39
N ALA A 38 -19.40 3.66 -5.13
CA ALA A 38 -19.85 3.82 -6.50
C ALA A 38 -19.20 2.79 -7.44
N ALA A 39 -17.89 2.59 -7.33
CA ALA A 39 -17.14 1.64 -8.15
C ALA A 39 -17.58 0.19 -7.92
N GLU A 40 -17.85 -0.21 -6.67
CA GLU A 40 -18.31 -1.55 -6.32
C GLU A 40 -19.76 -1.80 -6.73
N THR A 41 -20.62 -0.78 -6.65
CA THR A 41 -21.99 -0.85 -7.21
C THR A 41 -21.95 -1.11 -8.72
N LEU A 42 -21.04 -0.44 -9.45
CA LEU A 42 -20.82 -0.71 -10.87
C LEU A 42 -20.26 -2.11 -11.11
N LEU A 43 -19.22 -2.51 -10.39
CA LEU A 43 -18.60 -3.84 -10.54
C LEU A 43 -19.59 -4.97 -10.26
N GLN A 44 -20.42 -4.87 -9.22
CA GLN A 44 -21.49 -5.83 -8.94
C GLN A 44 -22.46 -5.93 -10.12
N THR A 45 -22.93 -4.79 -10.64
CA THR A 45 -23.91 -4.75 -11.74
C THR A 45 -23.35 -5.32 -13.03
N LEU A 46 -22.10 -4.95 -13.40
CA LEU A 46 -21.44 -5.48 -14.60
C LEU A 46 -21.07 -6.96 -14.43
N TRP A 47 -20.60 -7.36 -13.25
CA TRP A 47 -20.27 -8.76 -12.95
C TRP A 47 -21.48 -9.66 -13.15
N GLN A 48 -22.65 -9.28 -12.64
CA GLN A 48 -23.86 -10.09 -12.78
C GLN A 48 -24.45 -10.09 -14.21
N ILE A 49 -24.11 -9.10 -15.04
CA ILE A 49 -24.44 -9.07 -16.48
C ILE A 49 -23.53 -10.02 -17.29
N HIS A 50 -22.24 -10.13 -16.94
CA HIS A 50 -21.28 -10.98 -17.67
C HIS A 50 -21.16 -12.41 -17.12
N PHE A 51 -21.42 -12.60 -15.83
CA PHE A 51 -21.25 -13.85 -15.10
C PHE A 51 -22.45 -14.12 -14.17
N PRO A 52 -23.65 -14.39 -14.72
CA PRO A 52 -24.83 -14.71 -13.92
C PRO A 52 -24.57 -15.93 -13.01
N ASP A 53 -23.95 -16.98 -13.54
CA ASP A 53 -23.52 -18.17 -12.80
C ASP A 53 -22.03 -18.06 -12.41
N SER A 54 -21.73 -17.27 -11.37
CA SER A 54 -20.35 -17.03 -10.91
C SER A 54 -19.90 -17.91 -9.73
N ASN A 55 -20.39 -19.15 -9.65
CA ASN A 55 -20.07 -20.10 -8.58
C ASN A 55 -18.65 -20.69 -8.65
N ASP A 56 -18.06 -20.80 -9.85
CA ASP A 56 -16.73 -21.37 -10.06
C ASP A 56 -15.61 -20.32 -10.22
N ILE A 57 -15.97 -19.04 -10.07
CA ILE A 57 -15.07 -17.90 -10.25
C ILE A 57 -15.24 -16.85 -9.14
N SER A 58 -14.29 -15.94 -8.97
CA SER A 58 -14.42 -14.83 -8.03
C SER A 58 -13.69 -13.57 -8.51
N LEU A 59 -14.35 -12.42 -8.33
CA LEU A 59 -13.79 -11.08 -8.50
C LEU A 59 -13.18 -10.60 -7.17
N ILE A 60 -11.96 -10.08 -7.24
CA ILE A 60 -11.17 -9.61 -6.11
C ILE A 60 -10.63 -8.21 -6.45
N ALA A 61 -10.75 -7.26 -5.52
CA ALA A 61 -10.00 -6.02 -5.56
C ALA A 61 -8.61 -6.25 -4.97
N ILE A 62 -7.54 -5.82 -5.67
CA ILE A 62 -6.16 -5.93 -5.19
C ILE A 62 -5.52 -4.54 -5.09
N GLY A 63 -4.29 -4.44 -4.55
CA GLY A 63 -3.51 -3.20 -4.55
C GLY A 63 -4.25 -1.96 -4.01
N GLY A 64 -4.31 -0.90 -4.82
CA GLY A 64 -4.95 0.37 -4.45
C GLY A 64 -6.47 0.27 -4.25
N PHE A 65 -7.16 -0.53 -5.06
CA PHE A 65 -8.61 -0.77 -4.92
C PHE A 65 -8.90 -1.64 -3.68
N GLY A 66 -8.09 -2.68 -3.48
CA GLY A 66 -8.19 -3.60 -2.34
C GLY A 66 -8.03 -2.89 -0.99
N ARG A 67 -7.04 -1.97 -0.88
CA ARG A 67 -6.85 -1.07 0.28
C ARG A 67 -7.91 0.04 0.42
N CYS A 68 -8.85 0.16 -0.52
CA CYS A 68 -9.87 1.22 -0.57
C CYS A 68 -9.28 2.64 -0.72
N GLU A 69 -8.25 2.82 -1.54
CA GLU A 69 -7.62 4.12 -1.85
C GLU A 69 -7.73 4.47 -3.35
N LEU A 70 -8.96 4.60 -3.86
CA LEU A 70 -9.20 4.90 -5.27
C LEU A 70 -9.19 6.42 -5.56
N TYR A 71 -8.06 6.94 -6.03
CA TYR A 71 -7.88 8.33 -6.46
C TYR A 71 -8.55 8.58 -7.84
N PRO A 72 -8.86 9.83 -8.23
CA PRO A 72 -9.80 10.15 -9.32
C PRO A 72 -9.51 9.51 -10.68
N HIS A 73 -8.24 9.35 -11.05
CA HIS A 73 -7.82 8.71 -12.30
C HIS A 73 -6.91 7.49 -12.07
N SER A 74 -6.96 6.87 -10.89
CA SER A 74 -6.15 5.66 -10.61
C SER A 74 -6.79 4.39 -11.16
N ASP A 75 -5.89 3.48 -11.52
CA ASP A 75 -6.16 2.20 -12.16
C ASP A 75 -7.04 1.30 -11.26
N TRP A 76 -7.89 0.49 -11.89
CA TRP A 76 -8.75 -0.47 -11.20
C TRP A 76 -8.00 -1.80 -11.07
N ASP A 77 -7.15 -1.86 -10.04
CA ASP A 77 -6.42 -3.05 -9.59
C ASP A 77 -7.39 -4.19 -9.21
N LEU A 78 -7.61 -5.16 -10.10
CA LEU A 78 -8.53 -6.29 -9.87
C LEU A 78 -7.87 -7.65 -10.19
N ALA A 79 -8.46 -8.72 -9.68
CA ALA A 79 -8.20 -10.08 -10.14
C ALA A 79 -9.50 -10.87 -10.33
N ILE A 80 -9.50 -11.77 -11.32
CA ILE A 80 -10.59 -12.72 -11.59
C ILE A 80 -9.99 -14.12 -11.51
N ILE A 81 -10.46 -14.94 -10.58
CA ILE A 81 -9.84 -16.24 -10.28
C ILE A 81 -10.82 -17.41 -10.35
N SER A 82 -10.30 -18.61 -10.62
CA SER A 82 -11.04 -19.88 -10.70
C SER A 82 -10.32 -21.02 -9.98
N SER A 83 -11.01 -22.14 -9.78
CA SER A 83 -10.42 -23.39 -9.24
C SER A 83 -9.49 -24.10 -10.25
N ALA A 84 -9.88 -24.17 -11.52
CA ALA A 84 -9.15 -24.78 -12.64
C ALA A 84 -8.89 -23.76 -13.77
N PRO A 85 -7.93 -23.98 -14.70
CA PRO A 85 -7.62 -23.04 -15.79
C PRO A 85 -8.85 -22.61 -16.60
N PHE A 86 -8.87 -21.36 -17.07
CA PHE A 86 -10.05 -20.81 -17.73
C PHE A 86 -10.35 -21.54 -19.04
N SER A 87 -11.57 -22.06 -19.19
CA SER A 87 -12.07 -22.54 -20.48
C SER A 87 -12.18 -21.39 -21.50
N ASP A 88 -12.14 -21.70 -22.79
CA ASP A 88 -12.19 -20.69 -23.86
C ASP A 88 -13.42 -19.78 -23.74
N GLY A 89 -14.57 -20.33 -23.32
CA GLY A 89 -15.78 -19.56 -23.02
C GLY A 89 -15.60 -18.58 -21.84
N LEU A 90 -14.97 -19.02 -20.75
CA LEU A 90 -14.67 -18.14 -19.61
C LEU A 90 -13.62 -17.08 -19.95
N GLN A 91 -12.63 -17.41 -20.79
CA GLN A 91 -11.68 -16.43 -21.34
C GLN A 91 -12.42 -15.38 -22.19
N GLN A 92 -13.37 -15.79 -23.03
CA GLN A 92 -14.18 -14.89 -23.86
C GLN A 92 -15.10 -14.00 -23.02
N GLN A 93 -15.80 -14.54 -22.01
CA GLN A 93 -16.61 -13.76 -21.06
C GLN A 93 -15.75 -12.75 -20.28
N THR A 94 -14.55 -13.17 -19.85
CA THR A 94 -13.57 -12.30 -19.18
C THR A 94 -13.12 -11.16 -20.09
N ALA A 95 -12.82 -11.43 -21.36
CA ALA A 95 -12.48 -10.40 -22.34
C ALA A 95 -13.63 -9.41 -22.58
N GLN A 96 -14.87 -9.89 -22.64
CA GLN A 96 -16.06 -9.02 -22.77
C GLN A 96 -16.29 -8.14 -21.53
N PHE A 97 -16.07 -8.68 -20.32
CA PHE A 97 -16.14 -7.91 -19.08
C PHE A 97 -15.06 -6.82 -19.02
N ILE A 98 -13.81 -7.17 -19.38
CA ILE A 98 -12.69 -6.22 -19.50
C ILE A 98 -13.01 -5.11 -20.51
N GLN A 99 -13.54 -5.46 -21.69
CA GLN A 99 -13.93 -4.49 -22.71
C GLN A 99 -15.01 -3.52 -22.19
N THR A 100 -16.02 -4.02 -21.49
CA THR A 100 -17.09 -3.18 -20.92
C THR A 100 -16.56 -2.17 -19.90
N LEU A 101 -15.50 -2.50 -19.15
CA LEU A 101 -14.83 -1.55 -18.26
C LEU A 101 -14.05 -0.47 -19.04
N TRP A 102 -13.41 -0.82 -20.15
CA TRP A 102 -12.77 0.16 -21.05
C TRP A 102 -13.79 1.08 -21.74
N ASP A 103 -14.91 0.53 -22.21
CA ASP A 103 -16.00 1.30 -22.83
C ASP A 103 -16.64 2.29 -21.83
N ALA A 104 -16.67 1.94 -20.54
CA ALA A 104 -17.04 2.81 -19.43
C ALA A 104 -16.02 3.95 -19.13
N ARG A 105 -14.90 4.00 -19.86
CA ARG A 105 -13.73 4.88 -19.66
C ARG A 105 -13.00 4.67 -18.33
N LEU A 106 -12.97 3.44 -17.84
CA LEU A 106 -12.14 3.04 -16.70
C LEU A 106 -10.76 2.59 -17.19
N ASN A 107 -9.79 2.47 -16.28
CA ASN A 107 -8.45 1.91 -16.57
C ASN A 107 -8.27 0.57 -15.82
N PRO A 108 -8.85 -0.55 -16.30
CA PRO A 108 -8.84 -1.83 -15.59
C PRO A 108 -7.47 -2.52 -15.64
N ALA A 109 -6.87 -2.77 -14.48
CA ALA A 109 -5.59 -3.47 -14.33
C ALA A 109 -5.83 -4.87 -13.74
N ILE A 110 -6.12 -5.84 -14.61
CA ILE A 110 -6.70 -7.13 -14.22
C ILE A 110 -5.71 -8.29 -14.37
N LYS A 111 -5.51 -9.07 -13.29
CA LYS A 111 -4.87 -10.40 -13.32
C LYS A 111 -5.95 -11.49 -13.40
N SER A 112 -5.94 -12.35 -14.42
CA SER A 112 -6.88 -13.47 -14.56
C SER A 112 -6.19 -14.82 -14.66
N GLY A 113 -6.85 -15.87 -14.15
CA GLY A 113 -6.37 -17.27 -14.22
C GLY A 113 -6.79 -18.10 -13.01
N SER A 114 -6.47 -19.40 -13.03
CA SER A 114 -6.70 -20.29 -11.89
C SER A 114 -5.82 -19.94 -10.69
N ILE A 115 -6.20 -20.43 -9.51
CA ILE A 115 -5.45 -20.23 -8.26
C ILE A 115 -3.97 -20.61 -8.42
N GLU A 116 -3.62 -21.72 -9.08
CA GLU A 116 -2.20 -22.10 -9.26
C GLU A 116 -1.47 -21.27 -10.32
N GLU A 117 -2.15 -20.80 -11.39
CA GLU A 117 -1.56 -19.87 -12.37
C GLU A 117 -1.24 -18.51 -11.70
N ILE A 118 -2.14 -18.01 -10.86
CA ILE A 118 -1.91 -16.79 -10.07
C ILE A 118 -0.74 -16.99 -9.10
N LEU A 119 -0.67 -18.12 -8.40
CA LEU A 119 0.44 -18.46 -7.49
C LEU A 119 1.78 -18.59 -8.23
N GLN A 120 1.79 -19.21 -9.42
CA GLN A 120 2.99 -19.30 -10.26
C GLN A 120 3.42 -17.92 -10.78
N SER A 121 2.47 -17.07 -11.17
CA SER A 121 2.74 -15.71 -11.65
C SER A 121 3.31 -14.79 -10.57
N THR A 122 3.02 -15.06 -9.30
CA THR A 122 3.43 -14.24 -8.14
C THR A 122 4.72 -14.74 -7.46
N GLN A 123 5.12 -16.00 -7.67
CA GLN A 123 6.26 -16.63 -6.99
C GLN A 123 7.59 -15.85 -7.08
N ASN A 124 7.81 -15.10 -8.16
CA ASN A 124 8.98 -14.22 -8.34
C ASN A 124 8.59 -12.77 -8.70
N ASP A 125 7.32 -12.38 -8.53
CA ASP A 125 6.79 -11.04 -8.80
C ASP A 125 6.43 -10.37 -7.47
N ILE A 126 7.40 -9.72 -6.83
CA ILE A 126 7.23 -8.99 -5.57
C ILE A 126 6.14 -7.91 -5.67
N THR A 127 5.90 -7.33 -6.85
CA THR A 127 4.83 -6.35 -7.06
C THR A 127 3.46 -7.03 -7.07
N GLY A 128 3.30 -8.14 -7.79
CA GLY A 128 2.10 -8.96 -7.78
C GLY A 128 1.79 -9.54 -6.41
N GLU A 129 2.79 -10.07 -5.70
CA GLU A 129 2.62 -10.57 -4.34
C GLU A 129 2.17 -9.45 -3.37
N THR A 130 2.74 -8.25 -3.52
CA THR A 130 2.33 -7.07 -2.75
C THR A 130 0.88 -6.70 -3.04
N ALA A 131 0.42 -6.76 -4.30
CA ALA A 131 -0.96 -6.43 -4.65
C ALA A 131 -1.97 -7.37 -3.96
N PHE A 132 -1.67 -8.67 -3.85
CA PHE A 132 -2.53 -9.62 -3.14
C PHE A 132 -2.44 -9.54 -1.60
N LEU A 133 -1.39 -8.93 -1.04
CA LEU A 133 -1.33 -8.59 0.40
C LEU A 133 -2.41 -7.55 0.80
N GLU A 134 -3.09 -6.96 -0.19
CA GLU A 134 -4.16 -5.97 -0.05
C GLU A 134 -5.48 -6.46 -0.60
N ALA A 135 -5.58 -7.74 -0.97
CA ALA A 135 -6.74 -8.32 -1.60
C ALA A 135 -8.00 -8.26 -0.73
N ARG A 136 -9.13 -7.96 -1.37
CA ARG A 136 -10.47 -7.97 -0.79
C ARG A 136 -11.44 -8.58 -1.78
N HIS A 137 -12.22 -9.55 -1.34
CA HIS A 137 -13.28 -10.16 -2.14
C HIS A 137 -14.32 -9.10 -2.56
N LEU A 138 -14.78 -9.16 -3.81
CA LEU A 138 -15.87 -8.32 -4.30
C LEU A 138 -17.11 -9.15 -4.66
N GLN A 139 -16.97 -10.16 -5.53
CA GLN A 139 -18.09 -10.92 -6.11
C GLN A 139 -17.72 -12.38 -6.43
N GLY A 140 -18.73 -13.22 -6.65
CA GLY A 140 -18.59 -14.64 -6.95
C GLY A 140 -18.20 -15.47 -5.71
N ASN A 141 -17.45 -16.55 -5.90
CA ASN A 141 -17.15 -17.52 -4.85
C ASN A 141 -16.06 -17.06 -3.87
N ALA A 142 -16.47 -16.54 -2.72
CA ALA A 142 -15.59 -16.12 -1.63
C ALA A 142 -14.61 -17.21 -1.14
N ASN A 143 -14.95 -18.51 -1.27
CA ASN A 143 -14.04 -19.59 -0.87
C ASN A 143 -12.81 -19.66 -1.78
N LEU A 144 -12.92 -19.32 -3.07
CA LEU A 144 -11.76 -19.24 -3.97
C LEU A 144 -10.83 -18.10 -3.54
N THR A 145 -11.38 -16.96 -3.13
CA THR A 145 -10.59 -15.84 -2.58
C THR A 145 -9.85 -16.28 -1.31
N ALA A 146 -10.56 -16.91 -0.37
CA ALA A 146 -9.96 -17.41 0.88
C ALA A 146 -8.87 -18.45 0.63
N GLN A 147 -9.08 -19.38 -0.31
CA GLN A 147 -8.09 -20.40 -0.69
C GLN A 147 -6.83 -19.78 -1.32
N LEU A 148 -6.99 -18.82 -2.24
CA LEU A 148 -5.84 -18.11 -2.84
C LEU A 148 -5.01 -17.38 -1.78
N LEU A 149 -5.66 -16.61 -0.91
CA LEU A 149 -4.97 -15.82 0.10
C LEU A 149 -4.30 -16.70 1.16
N ASN A 150 -4.92 -17.83 1.54
CA ASN A 150 -4.28 -18.81 2.41
C ASN A 150 -3.04 -19.43 1.76
N LYS A 151 -3.12 -19.84 0.48
CA LYS A 151 -1.96 -20.38 -0.26
C LYS A 151 -0.84 -19.35 -0.43
N LEU A 152 -1.16 -18.09 -0.74
CA LEU A 152 -0.18 -17.00 -0.85
C LEU A 152 0.49 -16.72 0.50
N ASN A 153 -0.27 -16.60 1.58
CA ASN A 153 0.26 -16.35 2.92
C ASN A 153 1.12 -17.52 3.42
N THR A 154 0.73 -18.77 3.13
CA THR A 154 1.49 -19.98 3.50
C THR A 154 2.79 -20.13 2.70
N ARG A 155 2.82 -19.72 1.42
CA ARG A 155 4.03 -19.77 0.58
C ARG A 155 5.00 -18.59 0.79
N ARG A 156 4.57 -17.51 1.48
CA ARG A 156 5.38 -16.30 1.68
C ARG A 156 6.57 -16.55 2.61
N ASN A 157 7.78 -16.36 2.08
CA ASN A 157 8.95 -16.09 2.91
C ASN A 157 8.95 -14.61 3.32
N THR A 158 8.41 -14.30 4.50
CA THR A 158 8.30 -12.93 5.01
C THR A 158 9.65 -12.20 5.07
N ALA A 159 10.78 -12.90 5.26
CA ALA A 159 12.10 -12.27 5.34
C ALA A 159 12.55 -11.78 3.96
N ALA A 160 12.51 -12.68 2.97
CA ALA A 160 12.79 -12.33 1.58
C ALA A 160 11.83 -11.24 1.07
N PHE A 161 10.55 -11.30 1.44
CA PHE A 161 9.57 -10.26 1.12
C PHE A 161 10.00 -8.89 1.69
N ILE A 162 10.26 -8.80 3.00
CA ILE A 162 10.63 -7.53 3.64
C ILE A 162 11.92 -6.98 3.05
N GLU A 163 12.96 -7.81 2.87
CA GLU A 163 14.22 -7.35 2.28
C GLU A 163 14.06 -6.87 0.83
N ALA A 164 13.22 -7.53 0.03
CA ALA A 164 12.85 -7.05 -1.31
C ALA A 164 12.08 -5.72 -1.27
N LYS A 165 11.12 -5.54 -0.35
CA LYS A 165 10.37 -4.26 -0.22
C LYS A 165 11.29 -3.10 0.21
N LEU A 166 12.29 -3.36 1.04
CA LEU A 166 13.27 -2.35 1.45
C LEU A 166 14.24 -2.00 0.31
N LEU A 167 14.69 -2.99 -0.47
CA LEU A 167 15.49 -2.75 -1.68
C LEU A 167 14.70 -1.96 -2.75
N GLU A 168 13.42 -2.26 -2.97
CA GLU A 168 12.54 -1.46 -3.83
C GLU A 168 12.40 0.00 -3.36
N MET A 169 12.41 0.24 -2.04
CA MET A 169 12.37 1.58 -1.46
C MET A 169 13.68 2.34 -1.69
N GLU A 170 14.83 1.70 -1.43
CA GLU A 170 16.15 2.30 -1.65
C GLU A 170 16.39 2.63 -3.14
N GLN A 171 16.06 1.72 -4.05
CA GLN A 171 16.13 1.96 -5.49
C GLN A 171 15.21 3.12 -5.93
N ARG A 172 14.00 3.21 -5.35
CA ARG A 172 13.04 4.29 -5.61
C ARG A 172 13.56 5.64 -5.10
N HIS A 173 14.17 5.67 -3.92
CA HIS A 173 14.77 6.87 -3.35
C HIS A 173 15.99 7.32 -4.16
N THR A 174 16.82 6.38 -4.63
CA THR A 174 17.98 6.63 -5.50
C THR A 174 17.57 7.24 -6.84
N LYS A 175 16.45 6.77 -7.44
CA LYS A 175 15.84 7.38 -8.64
C LYS A 175 15.22 8.77 -8.40
N SER A 176 15.12 9.22 -7.15
CA SER A 176 14.52 10.50 -6.74
C SER A 176 15.57 11.55 -6.33
N GLN A 177 16.82 11.38 -6.75
CA GLN A 177 17.93 12.29 -6.42
C GLN A 177 18.07 13.43 -7.45
N GLY A 178 18.74 14.51 -7.05
CA GLY A 178 18.96 15.71 -7.89
C GLY A 178 17.96 16.84 -7.65
N THR A 179 18.31 18.04 -8.11
CA THR A 179 17.57 19.29 -7.84
C THR A 179 16.18 19.31 -8.51
N GLY A 180 16.05 18.83 -9.75
CA GLY A 180 14.75 18.74 -10.44
C GLY A 180 13.74 17.85 -9.72
N ALA A 181 14.21 16.74 -9.12
CA ALA A 181 13.36 15.83 -8.34
C ALA A 181 12.88 16.43 -7.00
N GLN A 182 13.51 17.51 -6.54
CA GLN A 182 13.08 18.31 -5.39
C GLN A 182 12.09 19.40 -5.82
N LEU A 183 12.34 20.08 -6.92
CA LEU A 183 11.48 21.18 -7.38
C LEU A 183 10.15 20.70 -7.99
N GLU A 184 10.13 19.52 -8.63
CA GLU A 184 8.92 18.88 -9.18
C GLU A 184 8.72 17.44 -8.64
N PRO A 185 8.46 17.28 -7.33
CA PRO A 185 8.55 15.99 -6.66
C PRO A 185 7.37 15.08 -6.98
N ASN A 186 7.62 13.76 -7.05
CA ASN A 186 6.56 12.78 -7.18
C ASN A 186 5.96 12.42 -5.80
N ILE A 187 4.70 12.81 -5.56
CA ILE A 187 4.00 12.67 -4.27
C ILE A 187 3.88 11.19 -3.84
N LYS A 188 3.80 10.29 -4.81
CA LYS A 188 3.67 8.84 -4.59
C LYS A 188 5.02 8.19 -4.33
N THR A 189 6.08 8.54 -5.08
CA THR A 189 7.34 7.78 -5.07
C THR A 189 8.55 8.48 -4.45
N CYS A 190 8.52 9.78 -4.17
CA CYS A 190 9.64 10.46 -3.51
C CYS A 190 9.93 9.90 -2.09
N PRO A 191 11.13 10.14 -1.52
CA PRO A 191 11.40 9.80 -0.12
C PRO A 191 10.46 10.56 0.82
N GLY A 192 9.72 9.82 1.66
CA GLY A 192 8.63 10.34 2.49
C GLY A 192 7.28 10.45 1.78
N GLY A 193 7.16 9.98 0.54
CA GLY A 193 5.93 9.95 -0.24
C GLY A 193 4.94 8.88 0.21
N LEU A 194 3.78 8.80 -0.45
CA LEU A 194 2.72 7.84 -0.09
C LEU A 194 3.21 6.38 -0.12
N ARG A 195 4.05 6.00 -1.09
CA ARG A 195 4.57 4.63 -1.24
C ARG A 195 5.51 4.24 -0.09
N ASP A 196 6.12 5.18 0.62
CA ASP A 196 6.91 4.90 1.83
C ASP A 196 6.00 4.51 3.01
N ILE A 197 4.83 5.14 3.14
CA ILE A 197 3.79 4.73 4.10
C ILE A 197 3.24 3.35 3.72
N HIS A 198 2.96 3.11 2.44
CA HIS A 198 2.53 1.78 1.98
C HIS A 198 3.61 0.71 2.23
N THR A 199 4.90 1.04 2.05
CA THR A 199 6.02 0.12 2.34
C THR A 199 6.04 -0.30 3.81
N LEU A 200 5.79 0.65 4.73
CA LEU A 200 5.65 0.37 6.17
C LEU A 200 4.46 -0.59 6.44
N ILE A 201 3.30 -0.29 5.87
CA ILE A 201 2.07 -1.08 6.03
C ILE A 201 2.25 -2.51 5.50
N TRP A 202 2.89 -2.69 4.34
CA TRP A 202 3.17 -4.02 3.77
C TRP A 202 4.17 -4.81 4.61
N THR A 203 5.19 -4.14 5.16
CA THR A 203 6.18 -4.74 6.07
C THR A 203 5.53 -5.28 7.35
N ALA A 204 4.47 -4.62 7.84
CA ALA A 204 3.68 -5.09 8.97
C ALA A 204 2.71 -6.22 8.58
N LYS A 205 1.93 -6.06 7.49
CA LYS A 205 0.98 -7.08 7.01
C LYS A 205 1.66 -8.41 6.67
N ALA A 206 2.88 -8.38 6.11
CA ALA A 206 3.64 -9.59 5.81
C ALA A 206 4.05 -10.40 7.06
N GLN A 207 4.03 -9.77 8.24
CA GLN A 207 4.26 -10.40 9.56
C GLN A 207 2.96 -10.75 10.30
N GLY A 208 1.80 -10.66 9.64
CA GLY A 208 0.49 -10.91 10.25
C GLY A 208 -0.03 -9.78 11.12
N ILE A 209 0.60 -8.60 11.10
CA ILE A 209 0.17 -7.43 11.87
C ILE A 209 -0.86 -6.64 11.04
N ASP A 210 -1.99 -6.30 11.67
CA ASP A 210 -3.07 -5.57 11.00
C ASP A 210 -2.64 -4.18 10.51
N SER A 211 -3.09 -3.80 9.31
CA SER A 211 -2.70 -2.53 8.66
C SER A 211 -3.31 -1.26 9.28
N ASN A 212 -4.18 -1.41 10.26
CA ASN A 212 -4.80 -0.29 10.97
C ASN A 212 -3.75 0.40 11.88
N PRO A 213 -3.56 1.74 11.81
CA PRO A 213 -2.71 2.45 12.75
C PRO A 213 -3.00 2.15 14.22
N THR A 214 -4.25 1.87 14.60
CA THR A 214 -4.61 1.43 15.95
C THR A 214 -4.01 0.06 16.31
N ALA A 215 -3.97 -0.89 15.37
CA ALA A 215 -3.39 -2.21 15.60
C ALA A 215 -1.85 -2.12 15.73
N LEU A 216 -1.19 -1.30 14.90
CA LEU A 216 0.24 -0.99 15.03
C LEU A 216 0.58 -0.35 16.39
N VAL A 217 -0.32 0.47 16.95
CA VAL A 217 -0.17 1.01 18.31
C VAL A 217 -0.37 -0.08 19.38
N THR A 218 -1.44 -0.89 19.27
CA THR A 218 -1.72 -1.98 20.22
C THR A 218 -0.60 -3.02 20.26
N ALA A 219 0.02 -3.33 19.11
CA ALA A 219 1.15 -4.23 18.99
C ALA A 219 2.52 -3.59 19.32
N GLY A 220 2.54 -2.34 19.80
CA GLY A 220 3.75 -1.68 20.30
C GLY A 220 4.72 -1.15 19.22
N PHE A 221 4.36 -1.21 17.94
CA PHE A 221 5.18 -0.68 16.83
C PHE A 221 5.07 0.85 16.69
N LEU A 222 4.01 1.46 17.21
CA LEU A 222 3.79 2.91 17.17
C LEU A 222 3.36 3.43 18.54
N THR A 223 3.86 4.59 18.95
CA THR A 223 3.13 5.42 19.92
C THR A 223 1.89 6.05 19.27
N ARG A 224 0.90 6.44 20.08
CA ARG A 224 -0.26 7.21 19.60
C ARG A 224 0.15 8.50 18.87
N THR A 225 1.24 9.12 19.29
CA THR A 225 1.82 10.33 18.68
C THR A 225 2.33 10.05 17.28
N GLU A 226 3.14 9.00 17.10
CA GLU A 226 3.69 8.62 15.79
C GLU A 226 2.59 8.16 14.82
N ALA A 227 1.60 7.40 15.29
CA ALA A 227 0.42 7.04 14.50
C ALA A 227 -0.37 8.29 14.06
N GLY A 228 -0.55 9.28 14.94
CA GLY A 228 -1.17 10.56 14.62
C GLY A 228 -0.37 11.38 13.61
N MET A 229 0.96 11.40 13.73
CA MET A 229 1.87 12.05 12.76
C MET A 229 1.82 11.37 11.39
N LEU A 230 1.85 10.03 11.35
CA LEU A 230 1.74 9.25 10.12
C LEU A 230 0.40 9.48 9.42
N ALA A 231 -0.71 9.45 10.17
CA ALA A 231 -2.05 9.74 9.65
C ALA A 231 -2.20 11.20 9.17
N HIS A 232 -1.55 12.17 9.84
CA HIS A 232 -1.51 13.55 9.36
C HIS A 232 -0.71 13.66 8.05
N GLY A 233 0.47 13.06 7.98
CA GLY A 233 1.32 13.02 6.78
C GLY A 233 0.59 12.39 5.59
N TYR A 234 0.04 11.19 5.79
CA TYR A 234 -0.81 10.50 4.80
C TYR A 234 -1.92 11.41 4.29
N ARG A 235 -2.74 11.99 5.19
CA ARG A 235 -3.87 12.85 4.81
C ARG A 235 -3.44 14.10 4.05
N ARG A 236 -2.27 14.69 4.36
CA ARG A 236 -1.71 15.82 3.60
C ARG A 236 -1.33 15.40 2.19
N LEU A 237 -0.54 14.33 2.03
CA LEU A 237 -0.11 13.85 0.72
C LEU A 237 -1.28 13.34 -0.13
N ALA A 238 -2.25 12.65 0.48
CA ALA A 238 -3.47 12.21 -0.19
C ALA A 238 -4.31 13.40 -0.68
N ASN A 239 -4.48 14.45 0.14
CA ASN A 239 -5.15 15.68 -0.31
C ASN A 239 -4.45 16.33 -1.52
N ILE A 240 -3.12 16.50 -1.46
CA ILE A 240 -2.36 17.10 -2.58
C ILE A 240 -2.47 16.23 -3.84
N ARG A 241 -2.40 14.90 -3.70
CA ARG A 241 -2.52 13.97 -4.84
C ARG A 241 -3.92 13.94 -5.45
N ILE A 242 -5.00 13.97 -4.65
CA ILE A 242 -6.37 14.06 -5.20
C ILE A 242 -6.54 15.39 -5.95
N HIS A 243 -6.09 16.52 -5.41
CA HIS A 243 -6.15 17.80 -6.12
C HIS A 243 -5.31 17.81 -7.39
N LEU A 244 -4.07 17.29 -7.36
CA LEU A 244 -3.23 17.16 -8.55
C LEU A 244 -3.92 16.33 -9.65
N HIS A 245 -4.55 15.21 -9.28
CA HIS A 245 -5.37 14.40 -10.20
C HIS A 245 -6.53 15.24 -10.76
N LEU A 246 -7.31 15.90 -9.90
CA LEU A 246 -8.47 16.74 -10.24
C LEU A 246 -8.17 18.08 -10.95
N THR A 247 -6.89 18.45 -11.06
CA THR A 247 -6.38 19.64 -11.76
C THR A 247 -5.68 19.27 -13.06
N ALA A 248 -5.05 18.09 -13.14
CA ALA A 248 -4.39 17.59 -14.33
C ALA A 248 -5.30 16.74 -15.25
N ASP A 249 -6.49 16.36 -14.77
CA ASP A 249 -7.48 15.47 -15.42
C ASP A 249 -6.90 14.11 -15.89
N ARG A 250 -5.88 13.63 -15.16
CA ARG A 250 -5.11 12.42 -15.47
C ARG A 250 -4.37 11.92 -14.22
N PRO A 251 -3.82 10.69 -14.22
CA PRO A 251 -3.04 10.18 -13.08
C PRO A 251 -1.63 10.79 -13.00
N GLU A 252 -1.55 12.11 -12.87
CA GLU A 252 -0.29 12.79 -12.59
C GLU A 252 0.09 12.62 -11.12
N ASP A 253 1.29 12.10 -10.86
CA ASP A 253 1.83 11.91 -9.52
C ASP A 253 3.02 12.87 -9.23
N ARG A 254 3.53 13.59 -10.25
CA ARG A 254 4.55 14.65 -10.13
C ARG A 254 3.89 16.02 -9.94
N LEU A 255 4.30 16.73 -8.89
CA LEU A 255 3.84 18.09 -8.61
C LEU A 255 4.63 19.11 -9.46
N LEU A 256 4.37 19.12 -10.77
CA LEU A 256 5.00 20.01 -11.76
C LEU A 256 4.71 21.49 -11.46
N PHE A 257 5.61 22.39 -11.89
CA PHE A 257 5.45 23.83 -11.65
C PHE A 257 4.09 24.38 -12.13
N ASP A 258 3.65 23.97 -13.32
CA ASP A 258 2.38 24.39 -13.94
C ASP A 258 1.16 24.07 -13.06
N TYR A 259 1.23 23.01 -12.24
CA TYR A 259 0.16 22.59 -11.34
C TYR A 259 0.32 23.11 -9.91
N GLN A 260 1.52 23.51 -9.47
CA GLN A 260 1.78 23.89 -8.07
C GLN A 260 0.87 25.02 -7.57
N SER A 261 0.71 26.09 -8.36
CA SER A 261 -0.13 27.22 -7.99
C SER A 261 -1.63 26.89 -8.04
N GLN A 262 -2.06 26.08 -9.00
CA GLN A 262 -3.45 25.66 -9.17
C GLN A 262 -3.90 24.70 -8.06
N VAL A 263 -3.05 23.71 -7.73
CA VAL A 263 -3.27 22.76 -6.62
C VAL A 263 -3.21 23.47 -5.26
N ALA A 264 -2.43 24.54 -5.15
CA ALA A 264 -2.47 25.41 -3.96
C ALA A 264 -3.81 26.16 -3.87
N GLU A 265 -4.26 26.77 -4.96
CA GLU A 265 -5.53 27.50 -4.99
C GLU A 265 -6.74 26.59 -4.67
N SER A 266 -6.77 25.37 -5.23
CA SER A 266 -7.82 24.38 -4.94
C SER A 266 -7.77 23.79 -3.51
N LEU A 267 -6.60 23.82 -2.86
CA LEU A 267 -6.43 23.51 -1.44
C LEU A 267 -6.76 24.69 -0.50
N GLY A 268 -7.13 25.86 -1.04
CA GLY A 268 -7.50 27.05 -0.27
C GLY A 268 -6.31 27.92 0.19
N TYR A 269 -5.16 27.87 -0.49
CA TYR A 269 -4.05 28.78 -0.24
C TYR A 269 -4.29 30.14 -0.88
N THR A 270 -4.37 31.19 -0.06
CA THR A 270 -4.85 32.54 -0.44
C THR A 270 -3.74 33.58 -0.67
N GLN A 271 -2.48 33.17 -0.82
CA GLN A 271 -1.37 34.07 -1.14
C GLN A 271 -1.67 34.82 -2.47
N PRO A 272 -1.39 36.13 -2.55
CA PRO A 272 -1.86 36.96 -3.67
C PRO A 272 -1.20 36.57 -5.00
N ASP A 273 0.10 36.25 -4.98
CA ASP A 273 0.88 35.92 -6.15
C ASP A 273 1.04 34.41 -6.36
N ILE A 274 1.29 34.04 -7.61
CA ILE A 274 1.42 32.65 -8.07
C ILE A 274 2.56 31.92 -7.33
N ARG A 275 3.68 32.61 -7.08
CA ARG A 275 4.86 32.03 -6.44
C ARG A 275 4.60 31.78 -4.95
N GLY A 276 4.00 32.71 -4.24
CA GLY A 276 3.59 32.55 -2.84
C GLY A 276 2.62 31.40 -2.62
N ARG A 277 1.68 31.16 -3.56
CA ARG A 277 0.78 29.98 -3.51
C ARG A 277 1.58 28.68 -3.67
N SER A 278 2.46 28.60 -4.67
CA SER A 278 3.34 27.44 -4.88
C SER A 278 4.27 27.17 -3.68
N GLU A 279 4.93 28.20 -3.14
CA GLU A 279 5.83 28.08 -1.98
C GLU A 279 5.07 27.61 -0.72
N ALA A 280 3.84 28.08 -0.48
CA ALA A 280 3.02 27.64 0.65
C ALA A 280 2.59 26.17 0.54
N LEU A 281 2.23 25.71 -0.66
CA LEU A 281 1.96 24.30 -0.94
C LEU A 281 3.20 23.44 -0.73
N MET A 282 4.33 23.83 -1.34
CA MET A 282 5.59 23.09 -1.27
C MET A 282 6.13 23.01 0.17
N HIS A 283 6.00 24.07 0.97
CA HIS A 283 6.33 24.05 2.40
C HIS A 283 5.49 23.01 3.18
N THR A 284 4.18 22.92 2.92
CA THR A 284 3.32 21.90 3.54
C THR A 284 3.66 20.49 3.07
N PHE A 285 3.93 20.31 1.78
CA PHE A 285 4.40 19.04 1.21
C PHE A 285 5.70 18.58 1.88
N TYR A 286 6.70 19.45 1.95
CA TYR A 286 8.01 19.13 2.55
C TYR A 286 7.94 18.84 4.04
N ARG A 287 7.05 19.51 4.78
CA ARG A 287 6.83 19.18 6.20
C ARG A 287 6.19 17.81 6.38
N ALA A 288 5.27 17.41 5.49
CA ALA A 288 4.67 16.09 5.51
C ALA A 288 5.69 15.00 5.16
N THR A 289 6.41 15.11 4.03
CA THR A 289 7.40 14.11 3.61
C THR A 289 8.57 14.02 4.60
N LYS A 290 9.06 15.13 5.15
CA LYS A 290 10.11 15.10 6.19
C LYS A 290 9.67 14.32 7.43
N ALA A 291 8.45 14.54 7.92
CA ALA A 291 7.92 13.79 9.06
C ALA A 291 7.81 12.28 8.75
N ILE A 292 7.32 11.91 7.57
CA ILE A 292 7.22 10.50 7.14
C ILE A 292 8.61 9.85 7.02
N LYS A 293 9.61 10.55 6.47
CA LYS A 293 11.01 10.05 6.43
C LYS A 293 11.58 9.79 7.83
N GLN A 294 11.33 10.69 8.77
CA GLN A 294 11.80 10.55 10.15
C GLN A 294 11.13 9.36 10.86
N LEU A 295 9.81 9.18 10.67
CA LEU A 295 9.09 8.02 11.19
C LEU A 295 9.57 6.70 10.56
N ASN A 296 9.61 6.60 9.23
CA ASN A 296 10.06 5.38 8.56
C ASN A 296 11.51 4.99 8.95
N GLY A 297 12.40 5.97 9.16
CA GLY A 297 13.77 5.73 9.63
C GLY A 297 13.87 5.09 11.03
N ILE A 298 12.82 5.19 11.86
CA ILE A 298 12.72 4.54 13.18
C ILE A 298 11.97 3.21 13.04
N LEU A 299 10.81 3.23 12.36
CA LEU A 299 9.84 2.13 12.37
C LEU A 299 10.25 0.94 11.50
N ILE A 300 10.95 1.16 10.40
CA ILE A 300 11.43 0.08 9.52
C ILE A 300 12.49 -0.79 10.24
N PRO A 301 13.51 -0.22 10.91
CA PRO A 301 14.39 -0.99 11.79
C PRO A 301 13.67 -1.79 12.88
N ILE A 302 12.64 -1.23 13.52
CA ILE A 302 11.85 -1.94 14.54
C ILE A 302 11.12 -3.14 13.92
N LEU A 303 10.42 -2.95 12.80
CA LEU A 303 9.71 -4.02 12.09
C LEU A 303 10.65 -5.10 11.53
N LYS A 304 11.87 -4.76 11.10
CA LYS A 304 12.88 -5.75 10.67
C LYS A 304 13.45 -6.53 11.87
N ASN A 305 13.66 -5.88 13.00
CA ASN A 305 14.17 -6.51 14.22
C ASN A 305 13.13 -7.41 14.92
N HIS A 306 11.84 -7.10 14.80
CA HIS A 306 10.76 -7.96 15.31
C HIS A 306 10.76 -9.34 14.64
N GLN A 307 11.00 -9.39 13.33
CA GLN A 307 11.09 -10.64 12.58
C GLN A 307 12.28 -11.52 12.98
N ASN A 308 13.43 -10.91 13.27
CA ASN A 308 14.64 -11.60 13.73
C ASN A 308 14.87 -11.23 15.21
N PRO A 309 14.08 -11.82 16.15
CA PRO A 309 14.27 -11.57 17.57
C PRO A 309 15.69 -12.00 17.96
N ARG A 310 16.55 -11.02 18.18
CA ARG A 310 17.96 -11.24 18.55
C ARG A 310 17.96 -12.14 19.79
N PRO A 311 18.70 -13.26 19.80
CA PRO A 311 18.78 -14.09 21.01
C PRO A 311 19.24 -13.20 22.17
N PRO A 312 18.67 -13.39 23.38
CA PRO A 312 19.02 -12.55 24.52
C PRO A 312 20.54 -12.56 24.70
N PRO A 313 21.17 -11.40 25.00
CA PRO A 313 22.61 -11.31 25.10
C PRO A 313 23.08 -12.36 26.09
N ALA A 314 23.89 -13.32 25.61
CA ALA A 314 24.33 -14.45 26.40
C ALA A 314 24.92 -13.93 27.71
N HIS A 315 24.39 -14.42 28.85
CA HIS A 315 24.82 -13.94 30.15
C HIS A 315 26.34 -14.01 30.22
N PRO A 316 27.04 -12.91 30.60
CA PRO A 316 28.48 -12.91 30.67
C PRO A 316 28.90 -14.07 31.58
N PRO A 317 29.86 -14.92 31.17
CA PRO A 317 30.18 -16.14 31.89
C PRO A 317 30.46 -15.80 33.35
N HIS A 318 29.80 -16.49 34.26
CA HIS A 318 29.95 -16.26 35.70
C HIS A 318 31.45 -16.19 36.03
N ARG A 319 31.91 -15.04 36.50
CA ARG A 319 33.28 -14.92 37.00
C ARG A 319 33.47 -16.00 38.05
N GLN A 320 34.36 -16.95 37.76
CA GLN A 320 34.78 -17.93 38.75
C GLN A 320 35.25 -17.14 40.00
N PRO A 321 34.83 -17.54 41.21
CA PRO A 321 35.32 -16.88 42.41
C PRO A 321 36.85 -16.89 42.40
N LEU A 322 37.49 -15.73 42.62
CA LEU A 322 38.93 -15.69 42.81
C LEU A 322 39.28 -16.65 43.94
N GLN A 323 40.23 -17.55 43.70
CA GLN A 323 40.76 -18.40 44.77
C GLN A 323 41.46 -17.48 45.78
N THR A 324 40.78 -17.23 46.90
CA THR A 324 41.33 -16.42 47.97
C THR A 324 42.40 -17.21 48.70
N HIS A 325 43.68 -16.83 48.50
CA HIS A 325 44.79 -17.43 49.24
C HIS A 325 44.54 -17.28 50.75
N ARG A 326 44.42 -18.43 51.42
CA ARG A 326 44.02 -18.54 52.82
C ARG A 326 45.20 -18.19 53.73
N PRO A 327 45.15 -17.10 54.53
CA PRO A 327 46.19 -16.81 55.50
C PRO A 327 46.17 -17.83 56.67
N PRO A 328 47.31 -18.08 57.33
CA PRO A 328 47.42 -19.09 58.37
C PRO A 328 46.71 -18.70 59.69
N ASN A 329 46.35 -19.73 60.45
CA ASN A 329 45.58 -19.70 61.70
C ASN A 329 45.91 -18.53 62.67
N ARG A 330 44.85 -17.85 63.15
CA ARG A 330 44.82 -17.26 64.50
C ARG A 330 43.74 -17.91 65.36
N ARG A 331 43.96 -17.90 66.68
CA ARG A 331 43.32 -18.82 67.64
C ARG A 331 41.86 -18.45 67.96
N GLN A 332 41.09 -19.46 68.36
CA GLN A 332 39.68 -19.38 68.75
C GLN A 332 39.44 -18.48 69.97
N ARG A 333 38.24 -17.87 70.04
CA ARG A 333 37.53 -17.49 71.28
C ARG A 333 36.03 -17.78 71.12
N PRO A 334 35.27 -18.07 72.20
CA PRO A 334 33.96 -18.72 72.12
C PRO A 334 32.77 -17.76 71.94
N CYS A 335 31.63 -18.34 71.55
CA CYS A 335 30.34 -17.67 71.38
C CYS A 335 29.65 -17.31 72.71
N PRO A 336 28.64 -16.42 72.65
CA PRO A 336 27.45 -16.53 73.51
C PRO A 336 26.18 -16.87 72.69
N VAL A 337 25.20 -17.49 73.34
CA VAL A 337 23.92 -17.94 72.77
C VAL A 337 22.78 -17.02 73.22
N ARG A 338 21.76 -16.79 72.37
CA ARG A 338 20.41 -16.45 72.86
C ARG A 338 19.30 -16.96 71.92
N ALA A 339 18.07 -17.04 72.45
CA ALA A 339 17.04 -17.97 71.99
C ALA A 339 15.76 -17.30 71.41
N LYS A 340 14.88 -18.14 70.87
CA LYS A 340 13.53 -17.83 70.33
C LYS A 340 12.49 -17.57 71.43
N PRO A 341 11.30 -17.01 71.07
CA PRO A 341 10.03 -17.33 71.73
C PRO A 341 8.96 -17.96 70.79
N ARG A 342 7.76 -18.22 71.35
CA ARG A 342 6.58 -18.95 70.83
C ARG A 342 5.27 -18.24 71.31
N THR A 343 4.03 -18.60 70.92
CA THR A 343 3.54 -19.66 70.02
C THR A 343 2.85 -19.09 68.75
N HIS A 344 1.53 -19.14 68.40
CA HIS A 344 0.28 -19.74 68.93
C HIS A 344 -0.64 -20.23 67.79
N LEU A 345 -1.71 -20.94 68.14
CA LEU A 345 -2.68 -21.62 67.23
C LEU A 345 -4.12 -21.29 67.61
N HIS A 346 -5.03 -21.34 66.62
CA HIS A 346 -6.41 -21.88 66.68
C HIS A 346 -6.78 -22.31 65.22
N HIS A 347 -7.11 -23.56 64.88
CA HIS A 347 -8.39 -24.32 65.05
C HIS A 347 -9.59 -23.65 64.34
N HIS A 348 -10.15 -24.18 63.21
CA HIS A 348 -11.01 -25.38 62.97
C HIS A 348 -12.50 -25.19 63.38
N PRO A 349 -13.53 -25.89 62.80
CA PRO A 349 -13.48 -27.18 62.05
C PRO A 349 -14.34 -27.35 60.75
N ASN A 350 -14.29 -28.59 60.23
CA ASN A 350 -14.90 -29.31 59.08
C ASN A 350 -16.37 -29.10 58.62
N HIS A 351 -16.67 -29.48 57.36
CA HIS A 351 -17.52 -30.63 56.91
C HIS A 351 -17.24 -30.94 55.40
N ALA A 352 -16.88 -32.17 54.99
CA ALA A 352 -17.70 -33.34 54.55
C ALA A 352 -18.43 -33.18 53.17
N GLY A 353 -18.37 -34.10 52.18
CA GLY A 353 -17.63 -35.38 52.04
C GLY A 353 -17.94 -36.18 50.73
N ALA A 354 -17.50 -37.46 50.63
CA ALA A 354 -17.74 -38.49 49.57
C ALA A 354 -17.06 -38.31 48.17
N LYS A 355 -16.14 -39.19 47.70
CA LYS A 355 -16.26 -40.52 46.99
C LYS A 355 -16.84 -40.42 45.53
N HIS A 356 -16.31 -41.05 44.46
CA HIS A 356 -15.86 -42.46 44.24
C HIS A 356 -14.84 -42.65 43.07
N HIS A 357 -14.07 -43.78 43.09
CA HIS A 357 -13.33 -44.52 42.01
C HIS A 357 -12.33 -43.79 41.06
N HIS A 358 -11.08 -44.23 40.80
CA HIS A 358 -10.49 -45.48 40.20
C HIS A 358 -10.77 -45.63 38.69
N HIS A 359 -9.83 -45.95 37.78
CA HIS A 359 -8.47 -46.56 37.81
C HIS A 359 -7.37 -45.58 37.28
N ARG A 360 -6.02 -45.72 37.43
CA ARG A 360 -5.02 -46.79 37.13
C ARG A 360 -4.96 -47.21 35.64
N ALA A 361 -3.80 -47.36 34.96
CA ALA A 361 -2.41 -47.03 35.29
C ALA A 361 -1.46 -47.05 34.05
N ALA A 362 -0.28 -46.44 34.22
CA ALA A 362 1.05 -46.85 33.70
C ALA A 362 1.49 -46.66 32.21
N ASN A 363 2.80 -46.41 32.12
CA ASN A 363 3.75 -46.32 30.98
C ASN A 363 4.88 -47.36 31.35
N PRO A 364 6.04 -47.56 30.66
CA PRO A 364 6.52 -47.10 29.33
C PRO A 364 7.36 -48.12 28.49
N ALA A 365 7.77 -47.67 27.28
CA ALA A 365 9.11 -47.84 26.62
C ALA A 365 9.64 -49.17 25.98
N ARG A 366 10.36 -48.97 24.84
CA ARG A 366 11.77 -49.38 24.53
C ARG A 366 12.02 -50.28 23.28
N MET A 367 13.25 -50.18 22.76
CA MET A 367 13.93 -50.90 21.64
C MET A 367 13.50 -50.50 20.20
N VAL A 368 14.33 -50.31 19.16
CA VAL A 368 15.77 -50.55 18.79
C VAL A 368 16.05 -51.81 17.95
N GLY A 369 16.61 -51.60 16.73
CA GLY A 369 17.10 -52.60 15.75
C GLY A 369 16.52 -52.39 14.34
N GLY A 370 17.19 -52.65 13.20
CA GLY A 370 18.62 -52.96 12.98
C GLY A 370 18.92 -53.57 11.59
N HIS A 371 19.81 -52.94 10.79
CA HIS A 371 20.35 -53.41 9.49
C HIS A 371 19.30 -53.52 8.32
N THR A 372 19.62 -53.73 7.02
CA THR A 372 20.85 -54.14 6.28
C THR A 372 21.16 -53.24 5.05
N LYS A 373 22.29 -53.49 4.36
CA LYS A 373 22.79 -52.81 3.15
C LYS A 373 22.22 -53.41 1.85
N ASN A 374 22.25 -52.66 0.72
CA ASN A 374 22.70 -53.20 -0.58
C ASN A 374 23.08 -52.11 -1.61
N GLN A 375 23.68 -52.51 -2.75
CA GLN A 375 24.51 -51.67 -3.65
C GLN A 375 24.30 -52.05 -5.15
N HIS A 376 24.65 -51.25 -6.19
CA HIS A 376 25.34 -49.94 -6.16
C HIS A 376 24.86 -48.85 -7.17
N PRO A 377 24.98 -48.95 -8.53
CA PRO A 377 25.18 -47.73 -9.34
C PRO A 377 24.41 -47.59 -10.68
N PHE A 378 23.90 -46.39 -11.01
CA PHE A 378 23.72 -45.95 -12.41
C PHE A 378 23.75 -44.42 -12.60
N HIS A 379 24.53 -43.98 -13.58
CA HIS A 379 24.62 -42.63 -14.18
C HIS A 379 24.35 -42.78 -15.71
N PRO A 380 24.29 -41.72 -16.53
CA PRO A 380 23.38 -40.56 -16.44
C PRO A 380 22.70 -40.26 -17.80
N LYS A 381 21.47 -39.71 -17.85
CA LYS A 381 20.96 -39.11 -19.11
C LYS A 381 20.17 -37.81 -18.90
N SER A 382 20.64 -36.76 -19.59
CA SER A 382 20.00 -35.45 -19.70
C SER A 382 18.75 -35.48 -20.57
N ARG A 383 17.70 -34.76 -20.16
CA ARG A 383 16.64 -34.27 -21.06
C ARG A 383 16.37 -32.79 -20.79
N LYS A 384 16.17 -32.01 -21.85
CA LYS A 384 15.81 -30.58 -21.79
C LYS A 384 14.36 -30.43 -21.31
N PRO A 385 14.00 -29.34 -20.60
CA PRO A 385 12.60 -29.00 -20.38
C PRO A 385 11.91 -28.61 -21.70
N PRO A 386 10.58 -28.81 -21.81
CA PRO A 386 9.79 -28.34 -22.95
C PRO A 386 9.65 -26.80 -22.96
N PRO A 387 9.28 -26.18 -24.10
CA PRO A 387 9.07 -24.74 -24.19
C PRO A 387 7.86 -24.28 -23.35
N LEU A 388 7.98 -23.10 -22.75
CA LEU A 388 6.86 -22.43 -22.07
C LEU A 388 5.93 -21.80 -23.11
N HIS A 389 4.63 -22.07 -23.00
CA HIS A 389 3.62 -21.31 -23.72
C HIS A 389 3.51 -19.89 -23.15
N PRO A 390 3.32 -18.84 -23.97
CA PRO A 390 3.30 -17.46 -23.50
C PRO A 390 1.97 -17.12 -22.81
N ILE A 391 2.01 -16.97 -21.49
CA ILE A 391 0.92 -16.31 -20.73
C ILE A 391 0.81 -14.85 -21.23
N LEU A 392 -0.42 -14.40 -21.49
CA LEU A 392 -0.72 -13.07 -22.05
C LEU A 392 -0.48 -11.93 -21.04
N GLN A 393 0.79 -11.61 -20.78
CA GLN A 393 1.16 -10.31 -20.24
C GLN A 393 1.00 -9.24 -21.34
N THR A 394 -0.07 -8.45 -21.26
CA THR A 394 -0.31 -7.26 -22.09
C THR A 394 0.67 -6.13 -21.74
N ARG A 395 1.94 -6.30 -22.12
CA ARG A 395 2.94 -5.23 -22.05
C ARG A 395 2.51 -4.05 -22.92
N HIS A 396 2.59 -2.83 -22.38
CA HIS A 396 2.34 -1.61 -23.13
C HIS A 396 3.11 -1.58 -24.46
N ARG A 397 2.38 -1.41 -25.56
CA ARG A 397 2.86 -0.76 -26.78
C ARG A 397 2.03 0.52 -26.99
N PRO A 398 2.63 1.62 -27.45
CA PRO A 398 1.85 2.77 -27.90
C PRO A 398 1.13 2.41 -29.21
N TYR A 399 -0.18 2.61 -29.25
CA TYR A 399 -0.93 2.56 -30.51
C TYR A 399 -0.80 3.92 -31.23
N PRO A 400 -0.65 3.93 -32.58
CA PRO A 400 -0.68 5.16 -33.36
C PRO A 400 -2.12 5.70 -33.48
N ASN A 401 -2.25 7.01 -33.65
CA ASN A 401 -3.55 7.66 -33.83
C ASN A 401 -4.25 7.17 -35.13
N PRO A 402 -5.57 6.95 -35.12
CA PRO A 402 -6.33 6.66 -36.33
C PRO A 402 -6.47 7.91 -37.22
N PRO A 403 -6.47 7.76 -38.56
CA PRO A 403 -6.67 8.88 -39.47
C PRO A 403 -8.14 9.31 -39.55
N PHE A 404 -8.39 10.61 -39.52
CA PHE A 404 -9.70 11.18 -39.87
C PHE A 404 -9.87 11.25 -41.39
N SER A 405 -10.97 10.68 -41.89
CA SER A 405 -11.31 10.65 -43.31
C SER A 405 -12.71 11.21 -43.57
N GLN A 406 -12.81 12.45 -44.03
CA GLN A 406 -13.98 12.97 -44.76
C GLN A 406 -13.54 13.87 -45.94
N PRO A 407 -14.32 13.93 -47.04
CA PRO A 407 -13.80 14.43 -48.32
C PRO A 407 -13.94 15.94 -48.51
N LEU A 408 -12.86 16.59 -48.95
CA LEU A 408 -12.88 17.95 -49.48
C LEU A 408 -13.21 17.97 -50.98
N ARG A 409 -14.10 18.87 -51.41
CA ARG A 409 -14.37 19.13 -52.84
C ARG A 409 -13.24 19.96 -53.46
N ARG A 410 -12.88 19.65 -54.71
CA ARG A 410 -11.99 20.46 -55.56
C ARG A 410 -12.57 21.85 -55.83
N ILE A 411 -11.74 22.88 -55.76
CA ILE A 411 -11.59 23.97 -56.77
C ILE A 411 -10.08 24.23 -56.94
N GLY A 412 -9.65 24.69 -58.13
CA GLY A 412 -8.23 24.86 -58.50
C GLY A 412 -7.59 26.22 -58.13
N PRO A 413 -6.30 26.43 -58.49
CA PRO A 413 -5.47 27.52 -57.97
C PRO A 413 -5.30 28.73 -58.93
N LEU A 414 -4.81 29.86 -58.41
CA LEU A 414 -4.19 30.95 -59.19
C LEU A 414 -3.09 31.69 -58.40
N SER A 415 -2.22 32.38 -59.15
CA SER A 415 -0.85 32.83 -58.81
C SER A 415 -0.72 34.09 -57.89
N PRO A 416 0.49 34.42 -57.36
CA PRO A 416 0.68 35.40 -56.28
C PRO A 416 1.09 36.82 -56.75
N ARG A 417 1.16 37.77 -55.80
CA ARG A 417 1.79 39.11 -55.99
C ARG A 417 2.53 39.61 -54.74
N MET A 418 3.47 40.54 -54.93
CA MET A 418 4.42 41.03 -53.93
C MET A 418 3.87 42.16 -53.04
N GLY A 419 4.47 42.35 -51.86
CA GLY A 419 4.37 43.56 -51.02
C GLY A 419 5.55 43.65 -50.03
N LYS A 420 6.10 44.84 -49.79
CA LYS A 420 7.32 45.06 -48.97
C LYS A 420 7.05 46.00 -47.78
N ASN A 421 7.86 45.86 -46.72
CA ASN A 421 8.21 46.90 -45.73
C ASN A 421 7.08 47.39 -44.79
N HIS A 422 7.29 47.97 -43.59
CA HIS A 422 8.49 48.28 -42.78
C HIS A 422 8.21 48.07 -41.27
N ARG A 423 9.25 48.06 -40.42
CA ARG A 423 9.16 48.40 -38.97
C ARG A 423 9.50 49.90 -38.77
N PRO A 424 9.05 50.52 -37.66
CA PRO A 424 10.01 50.79 -36.58
C PRO A 424 9.47 50.45 -35.17
N THR A 425 10.28 50.72 -34.14
CA THR A 425 9.98 50.50 -32.71
C THR A 425 10.34 51.78 -31.88
N PRO A 426 10.51 51.78 -30.55
CA PRO A 426 9.47 52.20 -29.61
C PRO A 426 9.84 53.44 -28.76
N THR A 427 8.86 54.06 -28.07
CA THR A 427 9.09 55.19 -27.14
C THR A 427 8.30 55.10 -25.82
N ARG A 428 8.96 55.53 -24.73
CA ARG A 428 8.53 55.62 -23.31
C ARG A 428 9.62 56.41 -22.56
N PRO A 429 9.48 56.92 -21.31
CA PRO A 429 8.30 57.26 -20.48
C PRO A 429 8.27 58.78 -20.13
N LEU A 430 7.39 59.22 -19.21
CA LEU A 430 7.56 60.36 -18.26
C LEU A 430 6.39 60.33 -17.19
N PRO A 431 6.31 61.15 -16.10
CA PRO A 431 6.30 60.57 -14.74
C PRO A 431 5.13 60.95 -13.79
N TYR A 432 5.30 60.57 -12.52
CA TYR A 432 4.46 60.73 -11.31
C TYR A 432 3.91 62.13 -10.99
N LEU A 433 2.78 62.18 -10.26
CA LEU A 433 2.60 62.79 -8.91
C LEU A 433 1.24 62.34 -8.28
N PRO A 434 1.02 62.42 -6.94
CA PRO A 434 -0.08 61.75 -6.24
C PRO A 434 -1.27 62.66 -5.81
N ARG A 435 -2.36 62.04 -5.32
CA ARG A 435 -3.41 62.71 -4.52
C ARG A 435 -3.62 62.01 -3.15
N ARG A 436 -4.13 62.79 -2.18
CA ARG A 436 -4.13 62.47 -0.73
C ARG A 436 -5.39 61.73 -0.25
N ARG A 437 -5.29 61.07 0.91
CA ARG A 437 -6.43 60.67 1.76
C ARG A 437 -6.97 61.86 2.57
N PRO A 438 -8.25 61.83 2.98
CA PRO A 438 -8.72 62.36 4.26
C PRO A 438 -9.17 61.25 5.22
N HIS A 439 -9.27 61.57 6.52
CA HIS A 439 -9.63 60.68 7.65
C HIS A 439 -9.79 61.56 8.91
N PRO A 440 -10.40 61.10 10.02
CA PRO A 440 -11.75 60.57 10.24
C PRO A 440 -12.74 61.67 10.72
N ASP A 441 -14.01 61.33 11.05
CA ASP A 441 -14.46 61.46 12.46
C ASP A 441 -15.72 60.63 12.82
N ARG A 442 -15.86 60.37 14.13
CA ARG A 442 -17.04 60.06 14.98
C ARG A 442 -18.25 59.22 14.51
N ARG A 443 -18.40 58.10 15.23
CA ARG A 443 -19.64 57.56 15.83
C ARG A 443 -20.11 58.44 17.02
N PRO A 444 -21.35 58.32 17.58
CA PRO A 444 -21.98 57.07 18.07
C PRO A 444 -22.49 56.08 17.00
#